data_AF-A0A537I908-F1
#
_entry.id   AF-A0A537I908-F1
#
_cell.length_a   1.000
_cell.length_b   1.000
_cell.length_c   1.000
_cell.angle_alpha   90.00
_cell.angle_beta   90.00
_cell.angle_gamma   90.00
#
_symmetry.space_group_name_H-M   'P 1'
#
loop_
_entity.id
_entity.type
_entity.pdbx_description
1 polymer ?
#
loop_
_entity_poly.entity_id
_entity_poly.type
_entity_poly.pdbx_seq_one_letter_code
_entity_poly.pdbx_strand_id
1 'polypeptide(L)' 'MNGQVKIFLASSNADFNVPRKTFLVDSLKTMLLTDPMYVNAHTKTKPGGKIRGQIR' A
#
# COMPACT_ATOMS: atom_id res chain seq x y z
N MET A 1 -13.35 5.69 8.00
CA MET A 1 -13.00 6.18 6.64
C MET A 1 -11.69 5.53 6.22
N ASN A 2 -11.45 5.30 4.92
CA ASN A 2 -10.13 4.81 4.47
C ASN A 2 -9.09 5.92 4.71
N GLY A 3 -7.93 5.56 5.28
CA GLY A 3 -6.84 6.50 5.47
C GLY A 3 -6.17 6.89 4.14
N GLN A 4 -5.32 7.91 4.20
CA GLN A 4 -4.49 8.31 3.07
C GLN A 4 -3.52 7.17 2.68
N VAL A 5 -3.30 6.98 1.38
CA VAL A 5 -2.25 6.09 0.87
C VAL A 5 -0.88 6.63 1.30
N LYS A 6 -0.11 5.82 2.03
CA LYS A 6 1.24 6.19 2.52
C LYS A 6 2.36 5.73 1.59
N ILE A 7 2.21 4.55 0.98
CA ILE A 7 3.19 3.97 0.07
C ILE A 7 2.47 3.43 -1.16
N PHE A 8 2.87 3.89 -2.34
CA PHE A 8 2.39 3.37 -3.61
C PHE A 8 3.22 2.16 -4.03
N LEU A 9 2.57 1.00 -4.20
CA LEU A 9 3.22 -0.26 -4.57
C LEU A 9 3.12 -0.55 -6.07
N ALA A 10 2.03 -0.14 -6.71
CA ALA A 10 1.74 -0.40 -8.12
C ALA A 10 0.98 0.77 -8.75
N SER A 11 1.24 1.02 -10.03
CA SER A 11 0.56 2.04 -10.86
C SER A 11 -0.29 1.41 -11.97
N SER A 12 -0.02 0.15 -12.32
CA SER A 12 -0.74 -0.61 -13.34
C SER A 12 -0.70 -2.11 -13.05
N ASN A 13 -1.46 -2.89 -13.82
CA ASN A 13 -1.44 -4.35 -13.77
C ASN A 13 -0.07 -4.96 -14.07
N ALA A 14 0.79 -4.27 -14.84
CA ALA A 14 2.12 -4.74 -15.19
C ALA A 14 3.10 -4.72 -14.00
N ASP A 15 2.74 -4.04 -12.92
CA ASP A 15 3.59 -3.92 -11.74
C ASP A 15 3.41 -5.06 -10.73
N PHE A 16 2.37 -5.87 -10.89
CA PHE A 16 2.16 -7.04 -10.05
C PHE A 16 3.19 -8.12 -10.41
N ASN A 17 3.72 -8.80 -9.38
CA ASN A 17 4.80 -9.78 -9.50
C ASN A 17 6.16 -9.20 -9.95
N VAL A 18 6.30 -7.87 -10.01
CA VAL A 18 7.57 -7.21 -10.28
C VAL A 18 8.14 -6.67 -8.97
N PRO A 19 9.36 -7.10 -8.55
CA PRO A 19 10.00 -6.53 -7.37
C PRO A 19 10.20 -5.02 -7.51
N ARG A 20 9.71 -4.28 -6.53
CA ARG A 20 9.85 -2.82 -6.45
C ARG A 20 10.64 -2.47 -5.19
N LYS A 21 11.53 -1.49 -5.32
CA LYS A 21 12.23 -0.89 -4.17
C LYS A 21 11.77 0.55 -4.04
N THR A 22 11.48 0.97 -2.82
CA THR A 22 11.17 2.36 -2.50
C THR A 22 12.04 2.79 -1.34
N PHE A 23 12.43 4.05 -1.31
CA PHE A 23 13.15 4.61 -0.19
C PHE A 23 12.16 4.97 0.92
N LEU A 24 12.48 4.55 2.14
CA LEU A 24 11.71 4.92 3.32
C LEU A 24 12.46 6.03 4.04
N VAL A 25 11.77 7.15 4.25
CA VAL A 25 12.20 8.13 5.25
C VAL A 25 11.86 7.61 6.65
N ASP A 26 12.56 8.11 7.66
CA ASP A 26 12.44 7.60 9.04
C ASP A 26 10.99 7.61 9.56
N SER A 27 10.20 8.62 9.21
CA SER A 27 8.79 8.69 9.61
C SER A 27 7.93 7.56 9.00
N LEU A 28 8.17 7.19 7.74
CA LEU A 28 7.49 6.07 7.07
C LEU A 28 7.91 4.73 7.68
N LYS A 29 9.21 4.59 8.02
CA LYS A 29 9.71 3.40 8.70
C LYS A 29 9.06 3.25 10.08
N THR A 30 9.01 4.31 10.88
CA THR A 30 8.37 4.27 12.20
C THR A 30 6.90 3.88 12.08
N MET A 31 6.13 4.52 11.18
CA MET A 31 4.72 4.17 10.95
C MET A 31 4.54 2.69 10.58
N LEU A 32 5.40 2.13 9.71
CA LEU A 32 5.33 0.72 9.33
C LEU A 32 5.55 -0.25 10.50
N LEU A 33 6.30 0.16 11.52
CA LEU A 33 6.65 -0.68 12.66
C LEU A 33 5.68 -0.53 13.84
N THR A 34 5.00 0.62 13.96
CA THR A 34 4.17 0.95 15.12
C THR A 34 2.68 0.96 14.82
N ASP A 35 2.30 1.27 13.59
CA ASP A 35 0.90 1.55 13.26
C ASP A 35 0.25 0.34 12.57
N PRO A 36 -1.04 0.05 12.85
CA PRO A 36 -1.76 -0.97 12.13
C PRO A 36 -1.97 -0.53 10.67
N MET A 37 -1.24 -1.18 9.77
CA MET A 37 -1.29 -0.89 8.34
C MET A 37 -1.91 -2.06 7.54
N TYR A 38 -2.42 -1.73 6.35
CA TYR A 38 -2.92 -2.71 5.41
C TYR A 38 -2.56 -2.32 3.99
N VAL A 39 -2.42 -3.33 3.13
CA VAL A 39 -2.30 -3.17 1.69
C VAL A 39 -3.69 -3.26 1.07
N ASN A 40 -3.97 -2.37 0.13
CA ASN A 40 -5.22 -2.37 -0.62
C ASN A 40 -4.93 -2.44 -2.12
N ALA A 41 -5.47 -3.46 -2.79
CA ALA A 41 -5.48 -3.53 -4.24
C ALA A 41 -6.86 -3.10 -4.76
N HIS A 42 -6.88 -2.07 -5.60
CA HIS A 42 -8.12 -1.49 -6.12
C HIS A 42 -8.02 -1.21 -7.62
N THR A 43 -9.17 -0.99 -8.23
CA THR A 43 -9.27 -0.54 -9.63
C THR A 43 -9.75 0.92 -9.64
N LYS A 44 -9.60 1.61 -10.77
CA LYS A 44 -10.15 2.98 -10.93
C LYS A 44 -11.67 3.00 -10.76
N THR A 45 -12.37 1.95 -11.22
CA THR A 45 -13.83 1.84 -11.13
C THR A 45 -14.34 1.41 -9.75
N LYS A 46 -13.48 0.83 -8.90
CA LYS A 46 -13.82 0.45 -7.51
C LYS A 46 -12.72 0.90 -6.54
N PRO A 47 -12.69 2.19 -6.14
CA PRO A 47 -11.64 2.74 -5.28
C PRO A 47 -11.67 2.22 -3.84
N GLY A 48 -12.81 1.70 -3.38
CA GLY A 48 -12.93 1.05 -2.06
C GLY A 48 -12.07 -0.20 -1.87
N GLY A 49 -11.51 -0.74 -2.96
CA GLY A 49 -10.72 -1.97 -2.97
C GLY A 49 -11.56 -3.22 -3.13
N LYS A 50 -11.00 -4.23 -3.82
CA LYS A 50 -11.59 -5.58 -3.87
C LYS A 50 -10.89 -6.55 -2.91
N ILE A 51 -9.62 -6.28 -2.58
CA ILE A 51 -8.75 -7.16 -1.78
C ILE A 51 -7.95 -6.30 -0.81
N ARG A 52 -7.90 -6.72 0.45
CA ARG A 52 -7.11 -6.08 1.51
C ARG A 52 -6.29 -7.15 2.24
N GLY A 53 -5.03 -6.84 2.53
CA GLY A 53 -4.15 -7.66 3.34
C GLY A 53 -3.62 -6.86 4.52
N GLN A 54 -3.76 -7.36 5.73
CA GLN A 54 -3.24 -6.69 6.91
C GLN A 54 -1.75 -6.97 7.07
N ILE A 55 -0.97 -5.94 7.40
CA ILE A 55 0.44 -6.08 7.77
C ILE A 55 0.45 -6.32 9.29
N ARG A 56 1.03 -7.44 9.73
CA ARG A 56 1.26 -7.82 11.12
C ARG A 56 2.69 -8.30 11.28
#